data_AF-A0AA86PC19-F1
#
_entry.id   AF-A0AA86PC19-F1
#
_cell.length_a   1.000
_cell.length_b   1.000
_cell.length_c   1.000
_cell.angle_alpha   90.00
_cell.angle_beta   90.00
_cell.angle_gamma   90.00
#
_symmetry.space_group_name_H-M   'P 1'
#
loop_
_entity.id
_entity.type
_entity.pdbx_description
1 polymer ?
#
loop_
_entity_poly.entity_id
_entity_poly.type
_entity_poly.pdbx_seq_one_letter_code
_entity_poly.pdbx_strand_id
1 'polypeptide(L)'
;MTVAELYPPCDQNRVLFLQQMNRNYSFESSVQIQTLREHLDQLQRENSDLKQMIIENELNKNALEKQNKMFEQTLQQKEQLKKQLFETEDKLFKTETELRILKETYLPFENQSAQIPKLSLTQIQKEKENTREQMKMEVAAQNANIEGLELLKSQISKSEFIAQECYREMKKIRDREDREEETLLISKVKCEK
;
A
#
# COMPACT_ATOMS: atom_id res chain seq x y z
N MET A 1 57.84 -37.91 -59.75
CA MET A 1 56.97 -37.66 -58.58
C MET A 1 55.56 -38.06 -58.97
N THR A 2 55.07 -39.14 -58.38
CA THR A 2 53.71 -39.62 -58.66
C THR A 2 52.75 -38.97 -57.67
N VAL A 3 51.51 -38.74 -58.08
CA VAL A 3 50.48 -38.07 -57.26
C VAL A 3 50.27 -38.77 -55.90
N ALA A 4 50.62 -40.05 -55.80
CA ALA A 4 50.58 -40.85 -54.55
C ALA A 4 51.63 -40.41 -53.49
N GLU A 5 52.66 -39.66 -53.86
CA GLU A 5 53.65 -39.10 -52.92
C GLU A 5 53.19 -37.76 -52.32
N LEU A 6 52.15 -37.14 -52.89
CA LEU A 6 51.63 -35.83 -52.43
C LEU A 6 50.52 -35.96 -51.37
N TYR A 7 49.87 -37.13 -51.26
CA TYR A 7 48.80 -37.36 -50.29
C TYR A 7 48.95 -38.77 -49.71
N PRO A 8 49.52 -38.93 -48.49
CA PRO A 8 49.56 -40.24 -47.85
C PRO A 8 48.14 -40.80 -47.70
N PRO A 9 47.95 -42.13 -47.82
CA PRO A 9 46.64 -42.75 -47.70
C PRO A 9 46.04 -42.38 -46.35
N CYS A 10 44.79 -41.91 -46.38
CA CYS A 10 44.09 -41.46 -45.19
C CYS A 10 43.97 -42.62 -44.19
N ASP A 11 44.44 -42.41 -42.96
CA ASP A 11 44.32 -43.39 -41.89
C ASP A 11 42.82 -43.56 -41.53
N GLN A 12 42.26 -44.71 -41.87
CA GLN A 12 40.85 -45.04 -41.65
C GLN A 12 40.44 -44.91 -40.17
N ASN A 13 41.35 -45.19 -39.23
CA ASN A 13 41.09 -45.05 -37.80
C ASN A 13 40.93 -43.58 -37.41
N ARG A 14 41.71 -42.68 -38.02
CA ARG A 14 41.61 -41.23 -37.81
C ARG A 14 40.29 -40.67 -38.33
N VAL A 15 39.80 -41.17 -39.46
CA VAL A 15 38.49 -40.77 -40.02
C VAL A 15 37.34 -41.21 -39.11
N LEU A 16 37.36 -42.46 -38.64
CA LEU A 16 36.35 -42.98 -37.71
C LEU A 16 36.33 -42.22 -36.39
N PHE A 17 37.50 -41.87 -35.85
CA PHE A 17 37.62 -41.04 -34.64
C PHE A 17 37.02 -39.64 -34.82
N LEU A 18 37.32 -38.97 -35.93
CA LEU A 18 36.75 -37.65 -36.24
C LEU A 18 35.23 -37.70 -36.45
N GLN A 19 34.69 -38.78 -37.02
CA GLN A 19 33.24 -38.98 -37.13
C GLN A 19 32.57 -39.16 -35.76
N GLN A 20 33.21 -39.89 -34.84
CA GLN A 20 32.71 -40.07 -33.48
C GLN A 20 32.75 -38.77 -32.68
N MET A 21 33.85 -38.00 -32.78
CA MET A 21 33.97 -36.65 -32.22
C MET A 21 32.85 -35.71 -32.71
N ASN A 22 32.59 -35.68 -34.01
CA ASN A 22 31.52 -34.86 -34.59
C ASN A 22 30.12 -35.27 -34.10
N ARG A 23 29.87 -36.57 -33.92
CA ARG A 23 28.59 -37.07 -33.36
C ARG A 23 28.41 -36.65 -31.91
N ASN A 24 29.47 -36.76 -31.09
CA ASN A 24 29.43 -36.34 -29.70
C ASN A 24 29.18 -34.84 -29.58
N TYR A 25 29.90 -34.02 -30.37
CA TYR A 25 29.69 -32.57 -30.39
C TYR A 25 28.27 -32.19 -30.85
N SER A 26 27.74 -32.86 -31.86
CA SER A 26 26.36 -32.64 -32.32
C SER A 26 25.32 -32.99 -31.26
N PHE A 27 25.57 -34.01 -30.44
CA PHE A 27 24.69 -34.40 -29.35
C PHE A 27 24.78 -33.43 -28.16
N GLU A 28 25.98 -33.05 -27.75
CA GLU A 28 26.17 -32.04 -26.68
C GLU A 28 25.53 -30.70 -27.08
N SER A 29 25.68 -30.29 -28.34
CA SER A 29 25.05 -29.08 -28.86
C SER A 29 23.52 -29.15 -28.84
N SER A 30 22.92 -30.30 -29.17
CA SER A 30 21.45 -30.43 -29.14
C SER A 30 20.91 -30.38 -27.70
N VAL A 31 21.60 -30.97 -26.74
CA VAL A 31 21.25 -30.90 -25.31
C VAL A 31 21.37 -29.46 -24.78
N GLN A 32 22.42 -28.74 -25.16
CA GLN A 32 22.59 -27.32 -24.80
C GLN A 32 21.48 -26.45 -25.39
N ILE A 33 21.12 -26.65 -26.66
CA ILE A 33 20.02 -25.92 -27.32
C ILE A 33 18.70 -26.19 -26.60
N GLN A 34 18.44 -27.45 -26.22
CA GLN A 34 17.24 -27.80 -25.47
C GLN A 34 17.20 -27.11 -24.11
N THR A 35 18.31 -27.14 -23.37
CA THR A 35 18.43 -26.49 -22.05
C THR A 35 18.19 -24.98 -22.16
N LEU A 36 18.75 -24.34 -23.19
CA LEU A 36 18.54 -22.90 -23.44
C LEU A 36 17.07 -22.59 -23.78
N ARG A 37 16.36 -23.46 -24.50
CA ARG A 37 14.93 -23.30 -24.76
C ARG A 37 14.12 -23.41 -23.48
N GLU A 38 14.42 -24.39 -22.63
CA GLU A 38 13.75 -24.56 -21.34
C GLU A 38 13.95 -23.35 -20.42
N HIS A 39 15.18 -22.80 -20.36
CA HIS A 39 15.45 -21.55 -19.63
C HIS A 39 14.70 -20.35 -20.23
N LEU A 40 14.63 -20.24 -21.55
CA LEU A 40 13.89 -19.16 -22.22
C LEU A 40 12.39 -19.25 -21.91
N ASP A 41 11.81 -20.44 -21.95
CA ASP A 41 10.40 -20.67 -21.60
C ASP A 41 10.13 -20.40 -20.10
N GLN A 42 11.10 -20.66 -19.22
CA GLN A 42 11.01 -20.29 -17.82
C GLN A 42 11.03 -18.76 -17.64
N LEU A 43 12.01 -18.07 -18.24
CA LEU A 43 12.10 -16.61 -18.17
C LEU A 43 10.87 -15.92 -18.76
N GLN A 44 10.29 -16.47 -19.82
CA GLN A 44 9.05 -15.94 -20.39
C GLN A 44 7.86 -16.04 -19.43
N ARG A 45 7.75 -17.15 -18.69
CA ARG A 45 6.72 -17.32 -17.65
C ARG A 45 6.92 -16.36 -16.49
N GLU A 46 8.14 -16.28 -15.96
CA GLU A 46 8.48 -15.34 -14.89
C GLU A 46 8.22 -13.88 -15.31
N ASN A 47 8.52 -13.51 -16.56
CA ASN A 47 8.20 -12.18 -17.11
C ASN A 47 6.69 -11.91 -17.17
N SER A 48 5.90 -12.92 -17.54
CA SER A 48 4.44 -12.83 -17.55
C SER A 48 3.88 -12.63 -16.13
N ASP A 49 4.38 -13.40 -15.17
CA ASP A 49 3.97 -13.30 -13.76
C ASP A 49 4.32 -11.93 -13.18
N LEU A 50 5.53 -11.42 -13.46
CA LEU A 50 5.95 -10.08 -13.05
C LEU A 50 5.06 -8.98 -13.66
N LYS A 51 4.68 -9.11 -14.94
CA LYS A 51 3.74 -8.17 -15.57
C LYS A 51 2.38 -8.18 -14.88
N GLN A 52 1.88 -9.36 -14.51
CA GLN A 52 0.63 -9.46 -13.76
C GLN A 52 0.75 -8.79 -12.38
N MET A 53 1.84 -9.05 -11.65
CA MET A 53 2.09 -8.41 -10.36
C MET A 53 2.18 -6.88 -10.47
N ILE A 54 2.74 -6.35 -11.56
CA ILE A 54 2.77 -4.90 -11.81
C ILE A 54 1.35 -4.34 -11.94
N ILE A 55 0.49 -5.00 -12.72
CA ILE A 55 -0.91 -4.59 -12.90
C ILE A 55 -1.65 -4.61 -11.54
N GLU A 56 -1.48 -5.67 -10.75
CA GLU A 56 -2.11 -5.77 -9.42
C GLU A 56 -1.64 -4.66 -8.47
N ASN A 57 -0.34 -4.33 -8.50
CA ASN A 57 0.21 -3.22 -7.71
C ASN A 57 -0.33 -1.86 -8.15
N GLU A 58 -0.50 -1.63 -9.46
CA GLU A 58 -1.12 -0.39 -9.97
C GLU A 58 -2.58 -0.26 -9.55
N LEU A 59 -3.33 -1.36 -9.56
CA LEU A 59 -4.72 -1.38 -9.07
C LEU A 59 -4.79 -1.06 -7.57
N ASN A 60 -3.91 -1.67 -6.76
CA ASN A 60 -3.82 -1.41 -5.33
C ASN A 60 -3.43 0.03 -5.03
N LYS A 61 -2.47 0.60 -5.79
CA LYS A 61 -2.09 2.00 -5.69
C LYS A 61 -3.28 2.93 -5.95
N ASN A 62 -4.03 2.68 -7.03
CA ASN A 62 -5.21 3.48 -7.36
C ASN A 62 -6.30 3.38 -6.29
N ALA A 63 -6.49 2.20 -5.69
CA ALA A 63 -7.44 2.00 -4.59
C ALA A 63 -7.03 2.80 -3.33
N LEU A 64 -5.73 2.80 -2.99
CA LEU A 64 -5.18 3.58 -1.87
C LEU A 64 -5.32 5.08 -2.10
N GLU A 65 -5.01 5.57 -3.30
CA GLU A 65 -5.19 6.99 -3.65
C GLU A 65 -6.66 7.42 -3.51
N LYS A 66 -7.61 6.56 -3.90
CA LYS A 66 -9.04 6.81 -3.71
C LYS A 66 -9.43 6.86 -2.23
N GLN A 67 -8.91 5.94 -1.42
CA GLN A 67 -9.16 5.94 0.03
C GLN A 67 -8.60 7.18 0.72
N ASN A 68 -7.39 7.62 0.34
CA ASN A 68 -6.80 8.85 0.86
C ASN A 68 -7.66 10.08 0.54
N LYS A 69 -8.17 10.20 -0.69
CA LYS A 69 -9.09 11.29 -1.05
C LYS A 69 -10.37 11.28 -0.21
N MET A 70 -10.96 10.10 0.05
CA MET A 70 -12.14 9.99 0.92
C MET A 70 -11.82 10.37 2.38
N PHE A 71 -10.63 10.02 2.85
CA PHE A 71 -10.15 10.38 4.19
C PHE A 71 -9.98 11.91 4.32
N GLU A 72 -9.34 12.55 3.34
CA GLU A 72 -9.20 14.01 3.30
C GLU A 72 -10.57 14.72 3.30
N GLN A 73 -11.52 14.24 2.51
CA GLN A 73 -12.90 14.78 2.50
C GLN A 73 -13.58 14.61 3.86
N THR A 74 -13.41 13.45 4.50
CA THR A 74 -13.99 13.18 5.83
C THR A 74 -13.35 14.06 6.89
N LEU A 75 -12.04 14.31 6.81
CA LEU A 75 -11.34 15.23 7.69
C LEU A 75 -11.87 16.66 7.56
N GLN A 76 -12.06 17.14 6.33
CA GLN A 76 -12.65 18.45 6.06
C GLN A 76 -14.09 18.56 6.61
N GLN A 77 -14.91 17.53 6.43
CA GLN A 77 -16.26 17.49 6.99
C GLN A 77 -16.24 17.53 8.52
N LYS A 78 -15.32 16.80 9.16
CA LYS A 78 -15.15 16.83 10.62
C LYS A 78 -14.78 18.23 11.11
N GLU A 79 -13.90 18.93 10.42
CA GLU A 79 -13.54 20.31 10.76
C GLU A 79 -14.71 21.28 10.59
N GLN A 80 -15.51 21.12 9.53
CA GLN A 80 -16.72 21.91 9.32
C GLN A 80 -17.76 21.69 10.42
N LEU A 81 -18.03 20.44 10.78
CA LEU A 81 -18.95 20.09 11.87
C LEU A 81 -18.46 20.65 13.21
N LYS A 82 -17.15 20.62 13.47
CA LYS A 82 -16.56 21.22 14.68
C LYS A 82 -16.79 22.73 14.75
N LYS A 83 -16.68 23.44 13.62
CA LYS A 83 -16.99 24.88 13.57
C LYS A 83 -18.47 25.15 13.83
N GLN A 84 -19.35 24.37 13.21
CA GLN A 84 -20.80 24.48 13.42
C GLN A 84 -21.17 24.22 14.89
N LEU A 85 -20.56 23.21 15.51
CA LEU A 85 -20.76 22.91 16.92
C LEU A 85 -20.38 24.11 17.81
N PHE A 86 -19.22 24.71 17.58
CA PHE A 86 -18.79 25.91 18.31
C PHE A 86 -19.74 27.10 18.11
N GLU A 87 -20.21 27.33 16.89
CA GLU A 87 -21.20 28.39 16.60
C GLU A 87 -22.54 28.13 17.29
N THR A 88 -22.98 26.87 17.37
CA THR A 88 -24.22 26.52 18.09
C THR A 88 -24.07 26.66 19.60
N GLU A 89 -22.90 26.31 20.16
CA GLU A 89 -22.60 26.52 21.58
C GLU A 89 -22.61 28.00 21.95
N ASP A 90 -22.01 28.87 21.12
CA ASP A 90 -22.03 30.32 21.34
C ASP A 90 -23.45 30.92 21.27
N LYS A 91 -24.26 30.46 20.30
CA LYS A 91 -25.68 30.86 20.22
C LYS A 91 -26.47 30.41 21.44
N LEU A 92 -26.26 29.18 21.89
CA LEU A 92 -26.91 28.63 23.08
C LEU A 92 -26.55 29.46 24.31
N PHE A 93 -25.26 29.78 24.50
CA PHE A 93 -24.80 30.64 25.59
C PHE A 93 -25.45 32.04 25.57
N LYS A 94 -25.58 32.66 24.39
CA LYS A 94 -26.29 33.94 24.24
C LYS A 94 -27.76 33.82 24.64
N THR A 95 -28.47 32.80 24.14
CA THR A 95 -29.88 32.57 24.50
C THR A 95 -30.08 32.27 25.97
N GLU A 96 -29.18 31.51 26.61
CA GLU A 96 -29.22 31.27 28.06
C GLU A 96 -29.00 32.56 28.86
N THR A 97 -28.13 33.45 28.37
CA THR A 97 -27.87 34.75 28.99
C THR A 97 -29.06 35.68 28.84
N GLU A 98 -29.68 35.75 27.66
CA GLU A 98 -30.92 36.50 27.42
C GLU A 98 -32.06 35.99 28.31
N LEU A 99 -32.24 34.67 28.43
CA LEU A 99 -33.20 34.06 29.34
C LEU A 99 -32.95 34.43 30.80
N ARG A 100 -31.68 34.49 31.22
CA ARG A 100 -31.32 34.93 32.59
C ARG A 100 -31.70 36.39 32.81
N ILE A 101 -31.37 37.27 31.86
CA ILE A 101 -31.73 38.70 31.94
C ILE A 101 -33.24 38.87 31.98
N LEU A 102 -34.00 38.15 31.14
CA LEU A 102 -35.47 38.10 31.19
C LEU A 102 -35.94 37.66 32.59
N LYS A 103 -35.44 36.54 33.11
CA LYS A 103 -35.83 36.07 34.44
C LYS A 103 -35.58 37.12 35.52
N GLU A 104 -34.44 37.80 35.48
CA GLU A 104 -34.09 38.86 36.43
C GLU A 104 -34.91 40.15 36.24
N THR A 105 -35.26 40.52 35.01
CA THR A 105 -36.09 41.71 34.69
C THR A 105 -37.57 41.51 34.95
N TYR A 106 -38.07 40.28 34.83
CA TYR A 106 -39.47 39.94 35.13
C TYR A 106 -39.71 39.44 36.56
N LEU A 107 -38.64 39.29 37.36
CA LEU A 107 -38.69 39.04 38.81
C LEU A 107 -39.54 40.05 39.64
N PRO A 108 -39.76 41.32 39.22
CA PRO A 108 -40.69 42.23 39.91
C PRO A 108 -42.18 41.95 39.68
N PHE A 109 -42.56 41.09 38.73
CA PHE A 109 -43.95 40.87 38.33
C PHE A 109 -44.59 39.57 38.89
N GLU A 110 -43.82 38.69 39.54
CA GLU A 110 -44.34 37.43 40.13
C GLU A 110 -45.22 37.62 41.38
N ASN A 111 -45.39 38.85 41.89
CA ASN A 111 -46.26 39.11 43.05
C ASN A 111 -47.74 39.38 42.72
N GLN A 112 -48.19 39.27 41.45
CA GLN A 112 -49.62 39.33 41.13
C GLN A 112 -50.05 38.18 40.21
N SER A 113 -50.22 37.02 40.85
CA SER A 113 -51.13 35.93 40.49
C SER A 113 -51.16 35.47 39.02
N ALA A 114 -50.44 34.39 38.71
CA ALA A 114 -50.88 33.43 37.70
C ALA A 114 -50.37 32.02 38.06
N GLN A 115 -51.31 31.09 38.22
CA GLN A 115 -51.05 29.65 38.32
C GLN A 115 -50.30 29.19 37.07
N ILE A 116 -48.98 28.98 37.18
CA ILE A 116 -48.21 28.26 36.17
C ILE A 116 -48.59 26.78 36.29
N PRO A 117 -49.05 26.13 35.21
CA PRO A 117 -49.39 24.72 35.23
C PRO A 117 -48.16 23.90 35.62
N LYS A 118 -48.27 23.11 36.69
CA LYS A 118 -47.32 22.04 37.01
C LYS A 118 -47.41 20.96 35.92
N LEU A 119 -46.72 21.14 34.80
CA LEU A 119 -46.56 20.11 33.77
C LEU A 119 -45.07 19.78 33.57
N SER A 120 -44.74 18.60 34.12
CA SER A 120 -43.67 17.65 33.82
C SER A 120 -42.17 18.01 33.96
N LEU A 121 -41.79 18.63 35.09
CA LEU A 121 -40.39 18.59 35.58
C LEU A 121 -39.78 17.17 35.54
N THR A 122 -40.61 16.12 35.68
CA THR A 122 -40.22 14.71 35.54
C THR A 122 -39.88 14.28 34.10
N GLN A 123 -40.51 14.86 33.06
CA GLN A 123 -40.16 14.57 31.66
C GLN A 123 -38.86 15.28 31.28
N ILE A 124 -38.65 16.51 31.74
CA ILE A 124 -37.42 17.27 31.48
C ILE A 124 -36.21 16.63 32.20
N GLN A 125 -36.38 16.12 33.43
CA GLN A 125 -35.32 15.35 34.09
C GLN A 125 -35.01 14.05 33.37
N LYS A 126 -36.03 13.33 32.90
CA LYS A 126 -35.85 12.08 32.17
C LYS A 126 -35.19 12.31 30.80
N GLU A 127 -35.54 13.38 30.10
CA GLU A 127 -34.87 13.78 28.85
C GLU A 127 -33.42 14.15 29.09
N LYS A 128 -33.12 14.94 30.12
CA LYS A 128 -31.75 15.32 30.46
C LYS A 128 -30.86 14.12 30.82
N GLU A 129 -31.41 13.13 31.51
CA GLU A 129 -30.71 11.90 31.87
C GLU A 129 -30.47 11.03 30.62
N ASN A 130 -31.46 10.98 29.71
CA ASN A 130 -31.35 10.29 28.43
C ASN A 130 -30.31 10.96 27.50
N THR A 131 -30.28 12.30 27.41
CA THR A 131 -29.25 13.03 26.66
C THR A 131 -27.86 12.78 27.24
N ARG A 132 -27.75 12.69 28.57
CA ARG A 132 -26.47 12.41 29.24
C ARG A 132 -25.96 11.00 28.96
N GLU A 133 -26.85 10.00 28.96
CA GLU A 133 -26.48 8.64 28.59
C GLU A 133 -26.12 8.51 27.11
N GLN A 134 -26.86 9.19 26.23
CA GLN A 134 -26.54 9.25 24.81
C GLN A 134 -25.16 9.89 24.56
N MET A 135 -24.87 11.04 25.19
CA MET A 135 -23.55 11.69 25.08
C MET A 135 -22.42 10.80 25.64
N LYS A 136 -22.66 10.06 26.73
CA LYS A 136 -21.66 9.11 27.26
C LYS A 136 -21.32 8.01 26.26
N MET A 137 -22.33 7.46 25.58
CA MET A 137 -22.09 6.43 24.55
C MET A 137 -21.39 7.01 23.32
N GLU A 138 -21.75 8.23 22.90
CA GLU A 138 -21.08 8.91 21.79
C GLU A 138 -19.62 9.22 22.09
N VAL A 139 -19.29 9.67 23.32
CA VAL A 139 -17.91 9.91 23.75
C VAL A 139 -17.12 8.60 23.80
N ALA A 140 -17.72 7.51 24.28
CA ALA A 140 -17.06 6.20 24.28
C ALA A 140 -16.77 5.69 22.85
N ALA A 141 -17.73 5.87 21.92
CA ALA A 141 -17.56 5.50 20.52
C ALA A 141 -16.48 6.37 19.84
N GLN A 142 -16.44 7.67 20.13
CA GLN A 142 -15.39 8.56 19.62
C GLN A 142 -14.01 8.20 20.16
N ASN A 143 -13.89 7.83 21.44
CA ASN A 143 -12.62 7.39 22.02
C ASN A 143 -12.13 6.08 21.39
N ALA A 144 -13.01 5.09 21.21
CA ALA A 144 -12.67 3.85 20.52
C ALA A 144 -12.23 4.10 19.06
N ASN A 145 -12.86 5.05 18.37
CA ASN A 145 -12.46 5.45 17.02
C ASN A 145 -11.08 6.13 17.00
N ILE A 146 -10.75 6.94 18.01
CA ILE A 146 -9.43 7.58 18.13
C ILE A 146 -8.34 6.54 18.38
N GLU A 147 -8.57 5.60 19.30
CA GLU A 147 -7.64 4.50 19.59
C GLU A 147 -7.44 3.60 18.36
N GLY A 148 -8.52 3.27 17.64
CA GLY A 148 -8.46 2.52 16.40
C GLY A 148 -7.66 3.25 15.30
N LEU A 149 -7.82 4.57 15.20
CA LEU A 149 -7.06 5.40 14.26
C LEU A 149 -5.55 5.42 14.60
N GLU A 150 -5.22 5.53 15.88
CA GLU A 150 -3.83 5.51 16.35
C GLU A 150 -3.15 4.16 16.09
N LEU A 151 -3.88 3.06 16.31
CA LEU A 151 -3.41 1.71 15.99
C LEU A 151 -3.14 1.55 14.49
N LEU A 152 -4.05 2.01 13.63
CA LEU A 152 -3.88 1.98 12.17
C LEU A 152 -2.67 2.79 11.72
N LYS A 153 -2.47 3.99 12.27
CA LYS A 153 -1.29 4.82 11.99
C LYS A 153 0.01 4.11 12.35
N SER A 154 0.05 3.43 13.50
CA SER A 154 1.20 2.61 13.91
C SER A 154 1.47 1.46 12.93
N GLN A 155 0.42 0.78 12.45
CA GLN A 155 0.57 -0.30 11.47
C GLN A 155 1.07 0.20 10.10
N ILE A 156 0.56 1.33 9.62
CA ILE A 156 1.01 1.95 8.36
C ILE A 156 2.51 2.28 8.45
N SER A 157 2.94 2.90 9.55
CA SER A 157 4.36 3.24 9.76
C SER A 157 5.26 2.00 9.75
N LYS A 158 4.81 0.88 10.35
CA LYS A 158 5.55 -0.40 10.30
C LYS A 158 5.63 -0.96 8.87
N SER A 159 4.53 -0.92 8.12
CA SER A 159 4.49 -1.41 6.75
C SER A 159 5.35 -0.58 5.81
N GLU A 160 5.35 0.75 5.96
CA GLU A 160 6.22 1.66 5.21
C GLU A 160 7.70 1.36 5.45
N PHE A 161 8.08 1.13 6.70
CA PHE A 161 9.45 0.73 7.04
C PHE A 161 9.85 -0.58 6.35
N ILE A 162 9.00 -1.60 6.38
CA ILE A 162 9.26 -2.89 5.72
C ILE A 162 9.39 -2.72 4.20
N ALA A 163 8.51 -1.93 3.58
CA ALA A 163 8.56 -1.68 2.15
C ALA A 163 9.85 -0.95 1.73
N GLN A 164 10.29 0.04 2.52
CA GLN A 164 11.54 0.75 2.29
C GLN A 164 12.77 -0.16 2.42
N GLU A 165 12.80 -1.04 3.43
CA GLU A 165 13.88 -2.02 3.60
C GLU A 165 13.91 -3.04 2.45
N CYS A 166 12.75 -3.54 2.01
CA CYS A 166 12.64 -4.42 0.85
C CYS A 166 13.17 -3.73 -0.43
N TYR A 167 12.78 -2.48 -0.66
CA TYR A 167 13.28 -1.69 -1.79
C TYR A 167 14.81 -1.50 -1.74
N ARG A 168 15.38 -1.26 -0.55
CA ARG A 168 16.83 -1.14 -0.37
C ARG A 168 17.55 -2.44 -0.72
N GLU A 169 17.05 -3.59 -0.29
CA GLU A 169 17.65 -4.89 -0.63
C GLU A 169 17.54 -5.20 -2.13
N MET A 170 16.38 -4.97 -2.74
CA MET A 170 16.22 -5.14 -4.19
C MET A 170 17.17 -4.26 -4.99
N LYS A 171 17.42 -3.03 -4.54
CA LYS A 171 18.41 -2.15 -5.15
C LYS A 171 19.83 -2.71 -5.02
N LYS A 172 20.22 -3.22 -3.85
CA LYS A 172 21.54 -3.86 -3.66
C LYS A 172 21.74 -5.06 -4.58
N ILE A 173 20.69 -5.86 -4.82
CA ILE A 173 20.73 -7.02 -5.72
C ILE A 173 20.95 -6.53 -7.16
N ARG A 174 20.13 -5.59 -7.63
CA ARG A 174 20.27 -5.01 -8.98
C ARG A 174 21.67 -4.41 -9.20
N ASP A 175 22.16 -3.62 -8.25
CA ASP A 175 23.50 -3.03 -8.32
C ASP A 175 24.63 -4.08 -8.33
N ARG A 176 24.37 -5.33 -7.93
CA ARG A 176 25.32 -6.46 -8.05
C ARG A 176 25.20 -7.12 -9.43
N GLU A 177 23.98 -7.39 -9.88
CA GLU A 177 23.71 -7.95 -11.22
C GLU A 177 24.34 -7.10 -12.32
N ASP A 178 24.16 -5.77 -12.25
CA ASP A 178 24.76 -4.82 -13.21
C ASP A 178 26.30 -4.93 -13.21
N ARG A 179 26.93 -5.06 -12.03
CA ARG A 179 28.40 -5.20 -11.91
C ARG A 179 28.91 -6.55 -12.39
N GLU A 180 28.16 -7.62 -12.16
CA GLU A 180 28.47 -8.96 -12.67
C GLU A 180 28.39 -8.98 -14.19
N GLU A 181 27.36 -8.36 -14.77
CA GLU A 181 27.19 -8.21 -16.22
C GLU A 181 28.36 -7.41 -16.85
N GLU A 182 28.72 -6.27 -16.25
CA GLU A 182 29.89 -5.48 -16.69
C GLU A 182 31.20 -6.29 -16.61
N THR A 183 31.39 -7.07 -15.54
CA THR A 183 32.59 -7.91 -15.35
C THR A 183 32.67 -9.03 -16.39
N LEU A 184 31.54 -9.66 -16.71
CA LEU A 184 31.43 -10.67 -17.76
C LEU A 184 31.75 -10.06 -19.14
N LEU A 185 31.25 -8.84 -19.41
CA LEU A 185 31.52 -8.13 -20.65
C LEU A 185 33.02 -7.82 -20.81
N ILE A 186 33.68 -7.31 -19.77
CA ILE A 186 35.13 -7.05 -19.78
C ILE A 186 35.92 -8.34 -20.01
N SER A 187 35.53 -9.43 -19.34
CA SER A 187 36.19 -10.73 -19.46
C SER A 187 36.07 -11.30 -20.88
N LYS A 188 34.90 -11.14 -21.51
CA LYS A 188 34.67 -11.50 -22.92
C LYS A 188 35.58 -10.72 -23.86
N VAL A 189 35.66 -9.39 -23.69
CA VAL A 189 36.51 -8.52 -24.53
C VAL A 189 38.00 -8.84 -24.38
N LYS A 190 38.45 -9.27 -23.19
CA LYS A 190 39.85 -9.72 -22.99
C LYS A 190 40.16 -11.07 -23.65
N CYS A 191 39.16 -11.96 -23.79
CA CYS A 191 39.33 -13.27 -24.41
C CYS A 191 39.39 -13.21 -25.95
N GLU A 192 38.82 -12.16 -26.55
CA GLU A 192 38.80 -11.93 -28.00
C GLU A 192 40.06 -11.24 -28.55
N LYS A 193 41.01 -10.88 -27.68
CA LYS A 193 42.32 -10.30 -28.04
C LYS A 193 43.44 -11.30 -27.81
#